data_AF-A0A939GEE3-F1
#
_entry.id   AF-A0A939GEE3-F1
#
_cell.length_a   1.000
_cell.length_b   1.000
_cell.length_c   1.000
_cell.angle_alpha   90.00
_cell.angle_beta   90.00
_cell.angle_gamma   90.00
#
_symmetry.space_group_name_H-M   'P 1'
#
loop_
_entity.id
_entity.type
_entity.pdbx_description
1 polymer ?
#
loop_
_entity_poly.entity_id
_entity_poly.type
_entity_poly.pdbx_seq_one_letter_code
_entity_poly.pdbx_strand_id
1 'polypeptide(L)'
;MTPEQATHFKAQLIPLFAQLPIGVADTDIEGNIVQVNPHALQLIMPMAIQQGISGMNLLDVLDAYWPELRALISTRNQFSGRLLDQQPVQLPMIGHPDGETRQFVFTIEKIDEGHLLFFFNDLTTYLRKLNAPRTTQP
;
A
#
# COMPACT_ATOMS: atom_id res chain seq x y z
N MET A 1 20.69 4.96 -21.95
CA MET A 1 19.44 4.31 -22.38
C MET A 1 18.65 5.34 -23.18
N THR A 2 18.17 5.00 -24.37
CA THR A 2 17.35 5.94 -25.16
C THR A 2 15.93 6.03 -24.56
N PRO A 3 15.18 7.13 -24.79
CA PRO A 3 13.79 7.24 -24.33
C PRO A 3 12.91 6.07 -24.79
N GLU A 4 13.14 5.58 -25.99
CA GLU A 4 12.43 4.44 -26.58
C GLU A 4 12.74 3.12 -25.84
N GLN A 5 14.01 2.89 -25.48
CA GLN A 5 14.42 1.75 -24.67
C GLN A 5 13.82 1.83 -23.25
N ALA A 6 13.77 3.03 -22.65
CA ALA A 6 13.20 3.24 -21.32
C ALA A 6 11.68 2.95 -21.30
N THR A 7 10.96 3.39 -22.33
CA THR A 7 9.53 3.09 -22.50
C THR A 7 9.29 1.60 -22.70
N HIS A 8 10.10 0.94 -23.54
CA HIS A 8 9.97 -0.49 -23.78
C HIS A 8 10.26 -1.31 -22.50
N PHE A 9 11.28 -0.93 -21.74
CA PHE A 9 11.59 -1.57 -20.46
C PHE A 9 10.46 -1.38 -19.43
N LYS A 10 9.91 -0.18 -19.30
CA LYS A 10 8.74 0.08 -18.44
C LYS A 10 7.54 -0.81 -18.83
N ALA A 11 7.27 -0.96 -20.12
CA ALA A 11 6.17 -1.80 -20.60
C ALA A 11 6.35 -3.29 -20.22
N GLN A 12 7.59 -3.79 -20.14
CA GLN A 12 7.88 -5.17 -19.72
C GLN A 12 7.71 -5.40 -18.21
N LEU A 13 7.76 -4.34 -17.39
CA LEU A 13 7.54 -4.44 -15.94
C LEU A 13 6.05 -4.57 -15.57
N ILE A 14 5.14 -4.09 -16.42
CA ILE A 14 3.69 -4.09 -16.15
C ILE A 14 3.14 -5.50 -15.89
N PRO A 15 3.40 -6.51 -16.75
CA PRO A 15 2.91 -7.87 -16.51
C PRO A 15 3.53 -8.51 -15.27
N LEU A 16 4.74 -8.11 -14.89
CA LEU A 16 5.40 -8.59 -13.68
C LEU A 16 4.71 -8.03 -12.43
N PHE A 17 4.43 -6.72 -12.41
CA PHE A 17 3.69 -6.09 -11.31
C PHE A 17 2.32 -6.70 -11.09
N ALA A 18 1.62 -7.07 -12.17
CA ALA A 18 0.32 -7.71 -12.09
C ALA A 18 0.35 -9.11 -11.43
N GLN A 19 1.50 -9.80 -11.46
CA GLN A 19 1.67 -11.15 -10.90
C GLN A 19 2.17 -11.15 -9.46
N LEU A 20 2.54 -9.99 -8.90
CA LEU A 20 3.08 -9.91 -7.54
C LEU A 20 1.99 -10.22 -6.49
N PRO A 21 2.27 -11.11 -5.51
CA PRO A 21 1.35 -11.42 -4.41
C PRO A 21 1.40 -10.38 -3.28
N ILE A 22 1.72 -9.14 -3.64
CA ILE A 22 1.81 -7.99 -2.74
C ILE A 22 1.16 -6.80 -3.45
N GLY A 23 0.51 -5.93 -2.69
CA GLY A 23 -0.03 -4.68 -3.24
C GLY A 23 1.12 -3.78 -3.65
N VAL A 24 1.11 -3.34 -4.90
CA VAL A 24 2.06 -2.35 -5.43
C VAL A 24 1.30 -1.18 -6.01
N ALA A 25 1.66 0.03 -5.60
CA ALA A 25 1.13 1.28 -6.16
C ALA A 25 2.25 2.29 -6.36
N ASP A 26 2.40 2.78 -7.59
CA ASP A 26 3.15 3.98 -7.95
C ASP A 26 2.17 5.15 -7.90
N THR A 27 2.53 6.18 -7.14
CA THR A 27 1.77 7.42 -7.04
C THR A 27 2.67 8.61 -7.33
N ASP A 28 2.06 9.72 -7.70
CA ASP A 28 2.76 10.99 -7.57
C ASP A 28 2.98 11.35 -6.08
N ILE A 29 3.70 12.45 -5.82
CA ILE A 29 4.02 12.93 -4.48
C ILE A 29 2.79 13.35 -3.66
N GLU A 30 1.67 13.65 -4.34
CA GLU A 30 0.40 14.03 -3.72
C GLU A 30 -0.46 12.81 -3.37
N GLY A 31 -0.09 11.64 -3.88
CA GLY A 31 -0.73 10.35 -3.64
C GLY A 31 -1.64 9.89 -4.77
N ASN A 32 -1.74 10.62 -5.89
CA ASN A 32 -2.56 10.20 -7.03
C ASN A 32 -1.92 8.97 -7.68
N ILE A 33 -2.69 7.90 -7.84
CA ILE A 33 -2.22 6.64 -8.39
C ILE A 33 -1.90 6.82 -9.87
N VAL A 34 -0.63 6.58 -10.21
CA VAL A 34 -0.11 6.54 -11.58
C VAL A 34 -0.21 5.11 -12.13
N GLN A 35 0.17 4.13 -11.31
CA GLN A 35 0.06 2.71 -11.64
C GLN A 35 -0.23 1.90 -10.38
N VAL A 36 -1.08 0.88 -10.50
CA VAL A 36 -1.42 0.01 -9.38
C VAL A 36 -1.65 -1.41 -9.88
N ASN A 37 -1.20 -2.39 -9.12
CA ASN A 37 -1.48 -3.79 -9.46
C ASN A 37 -2.85 -4.24 -8.92
N PRO A 38 -3.44 -5.32 -9.47
CA PRO A 38 -4.75 -5.80 -9.04
C PRO A 38 -4.81 -6.16 -7.55
N HIS A 39 -3.70 -6.66 -6.98
CA HIS A 39 -3.64 -6.99 -5.56
C HIS A 39 -3.77 -5.75 -4.68
N ALA A 40 -3.08 -4.65 -5.00
CA ALA A 40 -3.24 -3.39 -4.31
C ALA A 40 -4.67 -2.85 -4.41
N LEU A 41 -5.29 -2.92 -5.59
CA LEU A 41 -6.69 -2.51 -5.75
C LEU A 41 -7.64 -3.33 -4.86
N GLN A 42 -7.46 -4.64 -4.76
CA GLN A 42 -8.28 -5.49 -3.90
C GLN A 42 -8.16 -5.12 -2.42
N LEU A 43 -6.99 -4.64 -1.99
CA LEU A 43 -6.75 -4.18 -0.63
C LEU A 43 -7.29 -2.76 -0.38
N ILE A 44 -7.11 -1.85 -1.35
CA ILE A 44 -7.46 -0.42 -1.23
C ILE A 44 -8.96 -0.18 -1.40
N MET A 45 -9.61 -0.82 -2.37
CA MET A 45 -11.00 -0.54 -2.75
C MET A 45 -11.98 -0.65 -1.58
N PRO A 46 -11.93 -1.67 -0.72
CA PRO A 46 -12.79 -1.73 0.46
C PRO A 46 -12.60 -0.51 1.39
N MET A 47 -11.36 -0.06 1.59
CA MET A 47 -11.06 1.11 2.42
C MET A 47 -11.58 2.41 1.78
N ALA A 48 -11.39 2.58 0.47
CA ALA A 48 -11.85 3.75 -0.26
C ALA A 48 -13.39 3.89 -0.23
N ILE A 49 -14.10 2.79 -0.54
CA ILE A 49 -15.57 2.73 -0.51
C ILE A 49 -16.10 3.10 0.88
N GLN A 50 -15.47 2.58 1.92
CA GLN A 50 -15.88 2.78 3.31
C GLN A 50 -15.77 4.25 3.74
N GLN A 51 -14.81 4.99 3.21
CA GLN A 51 -14.63 6.43 3.47
C GLN A 51 -15.40 7.32 2.49
N GLY A 52 -16.14 6.74 1.54
CA GLY A 52 -16.79 7.50 0.47
C GLY A 52 -15.81 8.19 -0.49
N ILE A 53 -14.54 7.77 -0.49
CA ILE A 53 -13.50 8.34 -1.34
C ILE A 53 -13.70 7.76 -2.75
N SER A 54 -14.16 8.61 -3.66
CA SER A 54 -14.47 8.23 -5.06
C SER A 54 -13.28 8.43 -6.01
N GLY A 55 -12.09 8.70 -5.47
CA GLY A 55 -10.88 9.03 -6.23
C GLY A 55 -9.78 7.97 -6.13
N MET A 56 -8.81 8.06 -7.04
CA MET A 56 -7.62 7.21 -7.04
C MET A 56 -6.44 7.89 -6.32
N ASN A 57 -6.66 8.51 -5.16
CA ASN A 57 -5.59 9.06 -4.33
C ASN A 57 -5.34 8.13 -3.15
N LEU A 58 -4.20 7.44 -3.15
CA LEU A 58 -3.85 6.46 -2.13
C LEU A 58 -3.60 7.12 -0.77
N LEU A 59 -2.99 8.31 -0.76
CA LEU A 59 -2.72 9.01 0.49
C LEU A 59 -4.01 9.46 1.15
N ASP A 60 -5.02 9.91 0.42
CA ASP A 60 -6.34 10.24 0.99
C ASP A 60 -7.01 9.01 1.61
N VAL A 61 -6.94 7.86 0.93
CA VAL A 61 -7.47 6.61 1.47
C VAL A 61 -6.76 6.22 2.76
N LEU A 62 -5.42 6.30 2.79
CA LEU A 62 -4.63 5.91 3.96
C LEU A 62 -4.74 6.93 5.09
N ASP A 63 -4.90 8.23 4.81
CA ASP A 63 -4.97 9.29 5.82
C ASP A 63 -6.13 9.09 6.81
N ALA A 64 -7.25 8.55 6.34
CA ALA A 64 -8.41 8.20 7.17
C ALA A 64 -8.10 7.13 8.23
N TYR A 65 -7.04 6.33 8.04
CA TYR A 65 -6.64 5.25 8.95
C TYR A 65 -5.24 5.46 9.55
N TRP A 66 -4.41 6.29 8.93
CA TRP A 66 -3.04 6.62 9.32
C TRP A 66 -2.73 8.11 9.07
N PRO A 67 -3.28 9.02 9.90
CA PRO A 67 -3.19 10.48 9.68
C PRO A 67 -1.76 11.04 9.68
N GLU A 68 -0.83 10.33 10.30
CA GLU A 68 0.57 10.74 10.43
C GLU A 68 1.39 10.48 9.16
N LEU A 69 0.86 9.69 8.21
CA LEU A 69 1.59 9.24 7.03
C LEU A 69 2.06 10.42 6.16
N ARG A 70 1.20 11.39 5.89
CA ARG A 70 1.54 12.57 5.07
C ARG A 70 2.64 13.40 5.71
N ALA A 71 2.63 13.54 7.04
CA ALA A 71 3.68 14.24 7.78
C ALA A 71 5.01 13.46 7.73
N LEU A 72 4.95 12.13 7.84
CA LEU A 72 6.13 11.28 7.74
C LEU A 72 6.80 11.38 6.36
N ILE A 73 6.00 11.39 5.29
CA ILE A 73 6.50 11.57 3.91
C ILE A 73 7.11 12.97 3.75
N SER A 74 6.40 14.01 4.20
CA SER A 74 6.83 15.42 4.02
C SER A 74 8.10 15.77 4.81
N THR A 75 8.31 15.19 5.99
CA THR A 75 9.47 15.48 6.85
C THR A 75 10.77 14.88 6.33
N ARG A 76 10.71 13.88 5.45
CA ARG A 76 11.89 13.24 4.85
C ARG A 76 12.19 13.85 3.50
N ASN A 77 12.86 15.00 3.52
CA ASN A 77 13.29 15.76 2.34
C ASN A 77 14.47 15.11 1.59
N GLN A 78 14.35 13.82 1.28
CA GLN A 78 15.31 13.09 0.44
C GLN A 78 14.86 13.15 -1.02
N PHE A 79 15.83 13.20 -1.95
CA PHE A 79 15.57 13.16 -3.39
C PHE A 79 14.99 11.80 -3.81
N SER A 80 15.51 10.72 -3.24
CA SER A 80 15.05 9.35 -3.43
C SER A 80 15.46 8.49 -2.21
N GLY A 81 14.93 7.27 -2.14
CA GLY A 81 15.27 6.27 -1.13
C GLY A 81 14.09 5.83 -0.28
N ARG A 82 14.35 4.86 0.61
CA ARG A 82 13.34 4.27 1.49
C ARG A 82 12.85 5.28 2.54
N LEU A 83 11.54 5.46 2.62
CA LEU A 83 10.86 6.27 3.63
C LEU A 83 10.41 5.41 4.81
N LEU A 84 9.81 4.26 4.51
CA LEU A 84 9.37 3.25 5.47
C LEU A 84 9.83 1.88 5.03
N ASP A 85 10.23 1.06 6.00
CA ASP A 85 10.69 -0.31 5.76
C ASP A 85 9.87 -1.29 6.58
N GLN A 86 9.09 -2.14 5.90
CA GLN A 86 8.29 -3.21 6.50
C GLN A 86 7.54 -2.77 7.78
N GLN A 87 6.99 -1.55 7.76
CA GLN A 87 6.33 -0.94 8.91
C GLN A 87 4.97 -1.62 9.16
N PRO A 88 4.75 -2.27 10.31
CA PRO A 88 3.45 -2.82 10.65
C PRO A 88 2.48 -1.70 11.01
N VAL A 89 1.25 -1.78 10.51
CA VAL A 89 0.21 -0.80 10.75
C VAL A 89 -1.11 -1.51 11.01
N GLN A 90 -1.81 -1.09 12.05
CA GLN A 90 -3.14 -1.59 12.37
C GLN A 90 -4.16 -0.61 11.83
N LEU A 91 -4.96 -1.04 10.85
CA LEU A 91 -5.99 -0.21 10.24
C LEU A 91 -7.37 -0.68 10.73
N PRO A 92 -8.14 0.17 11.43
CA PRO A 92 -9.48 -0.16 11.85
C PRO A 92 -10.45 -0.10 10.66
N MET A 93 -11.13 -1.19 10.31
CA MET A 93 -12.14 -1.20 9.24
C MET A 93 -13.46 -0.62 9.77
N ILE A 94 -13.54 0.71 9.82
CA ILE A 94 -14.71 1.51 10.24
C ILE A 94 -16.01 1.10 9.50
N GLY A 95 -17.02 0.56 10.19
CA GLY A 95 -18.31 0.21 9.57
C GLY A 95 -18.43 -1.26 9.17
N HIS A 96 -17.41 -2.09 9.41
CA HIS A 96 -17.62 -3.53 9.55
C HIS A 96 -18.36 -3.81 10.88
N PRO A 97 -19.37 -4.71 10.91
CA PRO A 97 -20.18 -4.99 12.11
C PRO A 97 -19.34 -5.35 13.35
N ASP A 98 -18.18 -5.95 13.13
CA ASP A 98 -17.33 -6.51 14.17
C ASP A 98 -16.17 -5.58 14.59
N GLY A 99 -16.11 -4.34 14.07
CA GLY A 99 -14.99 -3.43 14.36
C GLY A 99 -13.64 -4.02 13.95
N GLU A 100 -13.61 -4.72 12.81
CA GLU A 100 -12.48 -5.53 12.39
C GLU A 100 -11.22 -4.67 12.23
N THR A 101 -10.15 -4.98 12.98
CA THR A 101 -8.84 -4.38 12.75
C THR A 101 -8.01 -5.27 11.84
N ARG A 102 -7.45 -4.67 10.78
CA ARG A 102 -6.54 -5.35 9.86
C ARG A 102 -5.09 -4.98 10.14
N GLN A 103 -4.21 -5.95 9.95
CA GLN A 103 -2.78 -5.84 10.15
C GLN A 103 -2.10 -5.76 8.78
N PHE A 104 -1.63 -4.58 8.43
CA PHE A 104 -0.86 -4.36 7.21
C PHE A 104 0.63 -4.24 7.52
N VAL A 105 1.45 -4.51 6.51
CA VAL A 105 2.87 -4.14 6.51
C VAL A 105 3.12 -3.29 5.29
N PHE A 106 3.69 -2.09 5.48
CA PHE A 106 3.98 -1.13 4.43
C PHE A 106 5.49 -0.93 4.26
N THR A 107 5.94 -0.88 3.00
CA THR A 107 7.22 -0.29 2.61
C THR A 107 6.90 0.84 1.66
N ILE A 108 7.51 2.01 1.89
CA ILE A 108 7.32 3.18 1.04
C ILE A 108 8.69 3.65 0.61
N GLU A 109 8.89 3.77 -0.69
CA GLU A 109 10.12 4.29 -1.28
C GLU A 109 9.80 5.52 -2.11
N LYS A 110 10.60 6.57 -1.95
CA LYS A 110 10.59 7.71 -2.86
C LYS A 110 11.53 7.38 -4.01
N ILE A 111 11.02 7.26 -5.23
CA ILE A 111 11.87 6.88 -6.37
C ILE A 111 12.59 8.11 -6.93
N ASP A 112 11.90 9.25 -6.94
CA ASP A 112 12.41 10.57 -7.34
C ASP A 112 11.61 11.69 -6.65
N GLU A 113 11.80 12.95 -7.08
CA GLU A 113 11.10 14.10 -6.50
C GLU A 113 9.57 14.06 -6.65
N GLY A 114 9.08 13.38 -7.69
CA GLY A 114 7.67 13.37 -8.07
C GLY A 114 6.93 12.08 -7.71
N HIS A 115 7.62 10.99 -7.36
CA HIS A 115 7.01 9.66 -7.25
C HIS A 115 7.26 8.94 -5.93
N LEU A 116 6.22 8.26 -5.45
CA LEU A 116 6.23 7.36 -4.31
C LEU A 116 5.80 5.96 -4.74
N LEU A 117 6.55 4.95 -4.27
CA LEU A 117 6.23 3.54 -4.48
C LEU A 117 5.82 2.89 -3.16
N PHE A 118 4.61 2.37 -3.14
CA PHE A 118 4.04 1.66 -2.01
C PHE A 118 4.07 0.17 -2.29
N PHE A 119 4.61 -0.59 -1.34
CA PHE A 119 4.48 -2.03 -1.25
C PHE A 119 3.76 -2.37 0.04
N PHE A 120 2.68 -3.14 -0.05
CA PHE A 120 1.93 -3.47 1.16
C PHE A 120 1.16 -4.78 1.06
N ASN A 121 1.02 -5.44 2.21
CA ASN A 121 0.30 -6.69 2.30
C ASN A 121 -0.59 -6.73 3.54
N ASP A 122 -1.72 -7.42 3.44
CA ASP A 122 -2.62 -7.69 4.57
C ASP A 122 -2.21 -9.03 5.22
N LEU A 123 -1.62 -8.94 6.41
CA LEU A 123 -1.19 -10.09 7.20
C LEU A 123 -2.25 -10.56 8.23
N THR A 124 -3.44 -9.97 8.22
CA THR A 124 -4.47 -10.21 9.24
C THR A 124 -4.79 -11.69 9.40
N THR A 125 -5.10 -12.38 8.29
CA THR A 125 -5.45 -13.80 8.31
C THR A 125 -4.29 -14.67 8.77
N TYR A 126 -3.07 -14.34 8.35
CA TYR A 126 -1.87 -15.08 8.74
C TYR A 126 -1.62 -14.93 10.25
N LEU A 127 -1.64 -13.72 10.77
CA LEU A 127 -1.43 -13.44 12.20
C LEU A 127 -2.53 -14.03 13.07
N ARG A 128 -3.80 -14.01 12.62
CA ARG A 128 -4.90 -14.68 13.33
C ARG A 128 -4.67 -16.19 13.44
N LYS A 129 -4.23 -16.85 12.37
CA LYS A 129 -3.91 -18.28 12.40
C LYS A 129 -2.71 -18.59 13.30
N LEU A 130 -1.68 -17.75 13.26
CA LEU A 130 -0.48 -17.91 14.09
C LEU A 130 -0.81 -17.78 15.59
N ASN A 131 -1.69 -16.85 15.93
CA ASN A 131 -2.10 -16.55 17.30
C ASN A 131 -3.30 -17.39 17.77
N ALA A 132 -3.86 -18.26 16.92
CA ALA A 132 -4.93 -19.15 17.32
C ALA A 132 -4.42 -20.10 18.40
N PRO A 133 -5.17 -20.30 19.49
CA PRO A 133 -4.77 -21.25 20.52
C PRO A 133 -4.61 -22.62 19.87
N ARG A 134 -3.43 -23.24 20.04
CA ARG A 134 -3.21 -24.62 19.62
C ARG A 134 -4.15 -25.48 20.44
N THR A 135 -5.22 -25.97 19.82
CA THR A 135 -6.05 -26.99 20.43
C THR A 135 -5.16 -28.21 20.66
N THR A 136 -4.79 -28.44 21.92
CA THR A 136 -4.26 -29.73 22.36
C THR A 136 -5.37 -30.74 22.13
N GLN A 137 -5.26 -31.50 21.04
CA GLN A 137 -6.14 -32.63 20.79
C GLN A 137 -5.75 -33.75 21.79
N PRO A 138 -6.72 -34.34 22.50
CA PRO A 138 -6.46 -35.44 23.44
C PRO A 138 -6.00 -36.72 22.76
#